data_AF-A0AAD6ZY11-F1
#
_entry.id   AF-A0AAD6ZY11-F1
#
_cell.length_a   1.000
_cell.length_b   1.000
_cell.length_c   1.000
_cell.angle_alpha   90.00
_cell.angle_beta   90.00
_cell.angle_gamma   90.00
#
_symmetry.space_group_name_H-M   'P 1'
#
loop_
_entity.id
_entity.type
_entity.pdbx_description
1 polymer ?
#
loop_
_entity_poly.entity_id
_entity_poly.type
_entity_poly.pdbx_seq_one_letter_code
_entity_poly.pdbx_strand_id
1 'polypeptide(L)'
;MIEHTSDALSDEDFVRLLARLNVQDNDRVTPPPRTPSPPARSLARESPSRTFLAIRPRTFLTTPPTTLPATSAIYNYGTPTAAGYTADWAVAGTATQGVSHSHVRAIQKSSPKKPRIKKHAYVVFAGLQCGVFHTWERTKPLVDRVPNSIFRGYSTVWEAEAAFAYAQMRQWTRVSYAPLASIPALPQPIGSALADEENPLHGTEALDNRWFIVYRGIMPGVYRSHLECQLNTLGIPATLHEAVSGKDNALAKYRAAVARGDVSVITPTYTARNGDPFV
;
A
#
# COMPACT_ATOMS: atom_id res chain seq x y z
N MET A 1 20.02 -0.17 -41.22
CA MET A 1 18.94 0.70 -40.69
C MET A 1 17.92 -0.26 -40.09
N ILE A 2 18.00 -0.53 -38.79
CA ILE A 2 17.11 -1.49 -38.10
C ILE A 2 16.15 -0.63 -37.29
N GLU A 3 14.90 -0.57 -37.74
CA GLU A 3 13.82 0.10 -37.03
C GLU A 3 13.44 -0.73 -35.80
N HIS A 4 13.83 -0.24 -34.62
CA HIS A 4 13.34 -0.76 -33.36
C HIS A 4 11.93 -0.20 -33.11
N THR A 5 10.90 -0.91 -33.56
CA THR A 5 9.51 -0.70 -33.12
C THR A 5 9.35 -1.27 -31.72
N SER A 6 9.41 -0.42 -30.70
CA SER A 6 8.99 -0.78 -29.36
C SER A 6 7.47 -0.67 -29.27
N ASP A 7 6.77 -1.82 -29.31
CA ASP A 7 5.33 -1.92 -29.04
C ASP A 7 5.06 -1.60 -27.57
N ALA A 8 4.90 -0.31 -27.26
CA ALA A 8 4.34 0.12 -26.00
C ALA A 8 2.82 -0.14 -26.05
N LEU A 9 2.31 -0.95 -25.13
CA LEU A 9 0.87 -1.14 -24.89
C LEU A 9 0.16 0.22 -24.86
N SER A 10 -0.88 0.36 -25.69
CA SER A 10 -1.67 1.58 -25.76
C SER A 10 -2.37 1.85 -24.42
N ASP A 11 -2.64 3.12 -24.11
CA ASP A 11 -3.37 3.49 -22.88
C ASP A 11 -4.77 2.84 -22.82
N GLU A 12 -5.39 2.55 -23.98
CA GLU A 12 -6.65 1.80 -24.06
C GLU A 12 -6.51 0.34 -23.61
N ASP A 13 -5.44 -0.34 -24.02
CA ASP A 13 -5.21 -1.74 -23.62
C ASP A 13 -4.98 -1.86 -22.13
N PHE A 14 -4.38 -0.84 -21.51
CA PHE A 14 -4.19 -0.77 -20.07
C PHE A 14 -5.52 -0.61 -19.31
N VAL A 15 -6.44 0.24 -19.78
CA VAL A 15 -7.78 0.37 -19.19
C VAL A 15 -8.54 -0.95 -19.31
N ARG A 16 -8.43 -1.66 -20.45
CA ARG A 16 -9.03 -2.98 -20.64
C ARG A 16 -8.43 -4.05 -19.73
N LEU A 17 -7.12 -3.99 -19.47
CA LEU A 17 -6.45 -4.89 -18.52
C LEU A 17 -6.94 -4.66 -17.09
N LEU A 18 -7.07 -3.39 -16.66
CA LEU A 18 -7.62 -3.05 -15.35
C LEU A 18 -9.08 -3.48 -15.20
N ALA A 19 -9.89 -3.31 -16.26
CA ALA A 19 -11.27 -3.79 -16.27
C ALA A 19 -11.36 -5.31 -16.15
N ARG A 20 -10.45 -6.07 -16.77
CA ARG A 20 -10.40 -7.54 -16.64
C ARG A 20 -10.01 -8.00 -15.24
N LEU A 21 -9.09 -7.31 -14.58
CA LEU A 21 -8.70 -7.61 -13.20
C LEU A 21 -9.81 -7.31 -12.18
N ASN A 22 -10.74 -6.40 -12.52
CA ASN A 22 -11.85 -6.02 -11.64
C ASN A 22 -13.11 -6.89 -11.79
N VAL A 23 -13.11 -7.84 -12.75
CA VAL A 23 -14.30 -8.65 -13.12
C VAL A 23 -14.22 -10.11 -12.63
N GLN A 24 -13.12 -10.55 -12.01
CA GLN A 24 -13.05 -11.91 -11.48
C GLN A 24 -13.52 -12.01 -10.01
N ASP A 25 -14.63 -12.73 -9.86
CA ASP A 25 -15.12 -13.46 -8.68
C ASP A 25 -15.75 -12.67 -7.53
N ASN A 26 -17.02 -12.30 -7.73
CA ASN A 26 -17.98 -12.13 -6.62
C ASN A 26 -19.20 -13.09 -6.74
N ASP A 27 -19.18 -14.03 -7.67
CA ASP A 27 -20.25 -15.02 -7.82
C ASP A 27 -20.02 -16.24 -6.90
N ARG A 28 -20.79 -16.24 -5.80
CA ARG A 28 -21.30 -17.43 -5.08
C ARG A 28 -20.26 -18.47 -4.62
N VAL A 29 -19.62 -18.18 -3.48
CA VAL A 29 -19.14 -19.26 -2.60
C VAL A 29 -20.35 -19.86 -1.88
N THR A 30 -20.86 -20.98 -2.40
CA THR A 30 -21.78 -21.85 -1.66
C THR A 30 -20.94 -22.60 -0.62
N PRO A 31 -21.26 -22.53 0.68
CA PRO A 31 -20.45 -23.21 1.69
C PRO A 31 -20.51 -24.73 1.48
N PRO A 32 -19.38 -25.45 1.53
CA PRO A 32 -19.38 -26.91 1.41
C PRO A 32 -20.11 -27.57 2.60
N PRO A 33 -20.75 -28.73 2.40
CA PRO A 33 -21.40 -29.48 3.46
C PRO A 33 -20.38 -29.92 4.52
N ARG A 34 -20.77 -29.79 5.79
CA ARG A 34 -19.93 -30.13 6.95
C ARG A 34 -19.70 -31.64 7.02
N THR A 35 -18.46 -32.06 6.82
CA THR A 35 -18.01 -33.43 7.05
C THR A 35 -17.86 -33.70 8.56
N PRO A 36 -18.31 -34.86 9.08
CA PRO A 36 -18.14 -35.21 10.49
C PRO A 36 -16.67 -35.46 10.85
N SER A 37 -16.26 -34.96 12.03
CA SER A 37 -14.90 -35.06 12.55
C SER A 37 -14.50 -36.51 12.86
N PRO A 38 -13.28 -36.94 12.49
CA PRO A 38 -12.76 -38.25 12.88
C PRO A 38 -12.38 -38.30 14.38
N PRO A 39 -12.44 -39.48 15.01
CA PRO A 39 -12.06 -39.67 16.41
C PRO A 39 -10.55 -39.49 16.64
N ALA A 40 -10.22 -38.96 17.82
CA ALA A 40 -8.88 -38.62 18.26
C ALA A 40 -7.94 -39.84 18.27
N ARG A 41 -6.90 -39.79 17.42
CA ARG A 41 -5.83 -40.80 17.38
C ARG A 41 -4.67 -40.33 18.26
N SER A 42 -4.49 -41.01 19.39
CA SER A 42 -3.32 -40.89 20.27
C SER A 42 -2.06 -41.35 19.51
N LEU A 43 -1.12 -40.44 19.24
CA LEU A 43 0.18 -40.78 18.67
C LEU A 43 1.25 -40.72 19.75
N ALA A 44 1.86 -41.89 19.96
CA ALA A 44 3.05 -42.08 20.76
C ALA A 44 4.23 -41.28 20.17
N ARG A 45 4.99 -40.70 21.08
CA ARG A 45 6.13 -39.81 20.84
C ARG A 45 7.38 -40.65 20.62
N GLU A 46 7.77 -40.84 19.36
CA GLU A 46 9.12 -41.30 19.01
C GLU A 46 9.98 -40.09 18.61
N SER A 47 11.10 -39.94 19.32
CA SER A 47 12.11 -38.90 19.10
C SER A 47 13.15 -39.40 18.09
N PRO A 48 13.28 -38.79 16.91
CA PRO A 48 14.43 -39.06 16.05
C PRO A 48 15.63 -38.21 16.48
N SER A 49 16.75 -38.88 16.71
CA SER A 49 18.08 -38.30 16.89
C SER A 49 18.42 -37.41 15.69
N ARG A 50 18.61 -36.12 15.95
CA ARG A 50 18.85 -35.08 14.95
C ARG A 50 20.33 -35.03 14.59
N THR A 51 20.71 -35.68 13.49
CA THR A 51 22.06 -35.56 12.91
C THR A 51 22.22 -34.15 12.33
N PHE A 52 23.08 -33.34 12.93
CA PHE A 52 23.47 -32.02 12.41
C PHE A 52 24.39 -32.21 11.21
N LEU A 53 23.85 -32.09 9.99
CA LEU A 53 24.67 -31.91 8.80
C LEU A 53 25.24 -30.49 8.81
N ALA A 54 26.57 -30.39 8.79
CA ALA A 54 27.30 -29.14 8.68
C ALA A 54 26.87 -28.38 7.42
N ILE A 55 26.14 -27.28 7.62
CA ILE A 55 25.73 -26.36 6.56
C ILE A 55 27.00 -25.71 6.01
N ARG A 56 27.43 -26.14 4.82
CA ARG A 56 28.50 -25.46 4.09
C ARG A 56 28.02 -24.03 3.77
N PRO A 57 28.82 -22.99 4.03
CA PRO A 57 28.48 -21.64 3.62
C PRO A 57 28.37 -21.62 2.08
N ARG A 58 27.16 -21.37 1.57
CA ARG A 58 26.94 -21.11 0.15
C ARG A 58 27.64 -19.79 -0.18
N THR A 59 28.76 -19.87 -0.88
CA THR A 59 29.35 -18.74 -1.61
C THR A 59 28.37 -18.35 -2.72
N PHE A 60 27.56 -17.34 -2.46
CA PHE A 60 26.71 -16.75 -3.49
C PHE A 60 27.61 -16.04 -4.50
N LEU A 61 27.59 -16.52 -5.73
CA LEU A 61 28.18 -15.84 -6.89
C LEU A 61 27.39 -14.56 -7.13
N THR A 62 27.88 -13.47 -6.55
CA THR A 62 27.37 -12.12 -6.78
C THR A 62 27.69 -11.74 -8.22
N THR A 63 26.73 -11.88 -9.12
CA THR A 63 26.85 -11.28 -10.46
C THR A 63 27.01 -9.76 -10.29
N PRO A 64 27.95 -9.14 -11.02
CA PRO A 64 28.18 -7.71 -10.90
C PRO A 64 26.89 -6.96 -11.29
N PRO A 65 26.51 -5.91 -10.54
CA PRO A 65 25.26 -5.21 -10.78
C PRO A 65 25.30 -4.55 -12.16
N THR A 66 24.30 -4.87 -12.98
CA THR A 66 23.89 -4.07 -14.14
C THR A 66 23.91 -2.60 -13.75
N THR A 67 24.62 -1.76 -14.51
CA THR A 67 24.84 -0.34 -14.21
C THR A 67 23.49 0.35 -13.99
N LEU A 68 23.15 0.58 -12.71
CA LEU A 68 21.88 1.17 -12.32
C LEU A 68 21.88 2.67 -12.66
N PRO A 69 20.73 3.25 -13.06
CA PRO A 69 20.64 4.68 -13.26
C PRO A 69 20.96 5.42 -11.96
N ALA A 70 21.83 6.43 -12.04
CA ALA A 70 22.45 7.12 -10.90
C ALA A 70 21.48 7.81 -9.92
N THR A 71 20.16 7.77 -10.17
CA THR A 71 19.13 8.48 -9.41
C THR A 71 18.12 7.55 -8.73
N SER A 72 18.14 6.24 -9.01
CA SER A 72 17.21 5.30 -8.39
C SER A 72 17.64 4.92 -6.98
N ALA A 73 16.72 5.02 -6.02
CA ALA A 73 16.95 4.53 -4.66
C ALA A 73 17.26 3.02 -4.71
N ILE A 74 18.33 2.61 -4.03
CA ILE A 74 18.69 1.20 -3.85
C ILE A 74 18.09 0.71 -2.53
N TYR A 75 17.41 -0.43 -2.60
CA TYR A 75 16.79 -1.12 -1.48
C TYR A 75 17.61 -2.37 -1.14
N ASN A 76 18.08 -2.46 0.10
CA ASN A 76 18.59 -3.69 0.69
C ASN A 76 17.40 -4.48 1.24
N TYR A 77 17.27 -5.74 0.88
CA TYR A 77 16.29 -6.64 1.48
C TYR A 77 16.96 -7.90 1.99
N GLY A 78 16.40 -8.46 3.06
CA GLY A 78 16.87 -9.71 3.64
C GLY A 78 15.72 -10.54 4.19
N THR A 79 15.81 -11.85 3.98
CA THR A 79 14.99 -12.91 4.55
C THR A 79 15.93 -13.97 5.15
N PRO A 80 15.42 -14.95 5.91
CA PRO A 80 16.24 -16.05 6.42
C PRO A 80 16.92 -16.89 5.31
N THR A 81 16.41 -16.85 4.09
CA THR A 81 16.87 -17.69 2.97
C THR A 81 17.54 -16.90 1.85
N ALA A 82 17.36 -15.58 1.77
CA ALA A 82 17.90 -14.75 0.71
C ALA A 82 18.14 -13.31 1.19
N ALA A 83 19.20 -12.68 0.72
CA ALA A 83 19.43 -11.26 0.89
C ALA A 83 19.96 -10.67 -0.40
N GLY A 84 19.71 -9.39 -0.65
CA GLY A 84 20.10 -8.77 -1.91
C GLY A 84 19.83 -7.27 -1.96
N TYR A 85 20.19 -6.72 -3.11
CA TYR A 85 20.00 -5.32 -3.44
C TYR A 85 19.13 -5.22 -4.68
N THR A 86 18.18 -4.29 -4.69
CA THR A 86 17.36 -4.00 -5.86
C THR A 86 17.03 -2.51 -5.93
N ALA A 87 16.87 -1.98 -7.14
CA ALA A 87 16.35 -0.63 -7.34
C ALA A 87 14.82 -0.57 -7.31
N ASP A 88 14.15 -1.72 -7.29
CA ASP A 88 12.69 -1.83 -7.36
C ASP A 88 12.10 -2.18 -5.99
N TRP A 89 11.31 -1.25 -5.45
CA TRP A 89 10.62 -1.41 -4.18
C TRP A 89 9.60 -2.55 -4.20
N ALA A 90 8.92 -2.75 -5.33
CA ALA A 90 7.92 -3.80 -5.46
C ALA A 90 8.59 -5.18 -5.30
N VAL A 91 9.72 -5.39 -5.96
CA VAL A 91 10.51 -6.64 -5.87
C VAL A 91 11.00 -6.89 -4.45
N ALA A 92 11.60 -5.87 -3.81
CA ALA A 92 12.08 -5.99 -2.42
C ALA A 92 10.94 -6.29 -1.44
N GLY A 93 9.80 -5.62 -1.62
CA GLY A 93 8.59 -5.80 -0.82
C GLY A 93 8.04 -7.20 -0.96
N THR A 94 7.80 -7.67 -2.20
CA THR A 94 7.30 -9.01 -2.49
C THR A 94 8.22 -10.09 -1.90
N ALA A 95 9.54 -9.95 -2.03
CA ALA A 95 10.50 -10.94 -1.54
C ALA A 95 10.48 -11.11 -0.01
N THR A 96 10.10 -10.07 0.73
CA THR A 96 10.15 -10.06 2.21
C THR A 96 8.79 -10.32 2.86
N GLN A 97 7.72 -10.29 2.09
CA GLN A 97 6.37 -10.27 2.61
C GLN A 97 5.93 -11.61 3.21
N GLY A 98 5.33 -11.57 4.40
CA GLY A 98 4.87 -12.77 5.11
C GLY A 98 6.00 -13.66 5.66
N VAL A 99 7.26 -13.26 5.49
CA VAL A 99 8.41 -13.99 5.99
C VAL A 99 8.84 -13.42 7.35
N SER A 100 8.84 -14.25 8.39
CA SER A 100 9.33 -13.86 9.71
C SER A 100 10.79 -13.41 9.65
N HIS A 101 11.12 -12.33 10.37
CA HIS A 101 12.45 -11.73 10.43
C HIS A 101 12.98 -11.16 9.10
N SER A 102 12.11 -10.93 8.12
CA SER A 102 12.50 -10.21 6.92
C SER A 102 12.64 -8.71 7.16
N HIS A 103 13.40 -8.02 6.32
CA HIS A 103 13.52 -6.57 6.35
C HIS A 103 13.77 -6.01 4.94
N VAL A 104 13.30 -4.78 4.72
CA VAL A 104 13.67 -3.95 3.57
C VAL A 104 14.11 -2.59 4.08
N ARG A 105 15.25 -2.09 3.60
CA ARG A 105 15.79 -0.77 3.94
C ARG A 105 16.24 -0.04 2.68
N ALA A 106 15.83 1.21 2.52
CA ALA A 106 16.41 2.09 1.51
C ALA A 106 17.81 2.53 1.98
N ILE A 107 18.83 2.33 1.14
CA ILE A 107 20.24 2.59 1.49
C ILE A 107 20.60 4.06 1.30
N GLN A 108 19.98 4.72 0.32
CA GLN A 108 20.31 6.10 -0.03
C GLN A 108 19.03 6.89 -0.28
N LYS A 109 18.49 7.51 0.77
CA LYS A 109 17.52 8.60 0.67
C LYS A 109 17.89 9.70 1.64
N SER A 110 19.06 10.32 1.50
CA SER A 110 19.26 11.66 2.06
C SER A 110 18.64 12.67 1.12
N SER A 111 17.31 12.72 1.08
CA SER A 111 16.64 13.88 0.51
C SER A 111 16.96 15.08 1.39
N PRO A 112 17.27 16.26 0.83
CA PRO A 112 17.51 17.46 1.62
C PRO A 112 16.34 17.68 2.58
N LYS A 113 16.64 17.97 3.85
CA LYS A 113 15.62 18.24 4.86
C LYS A 113 14.87 19.50 4.43
N LYS A 114 13.64 19.33 3.95
CA LYS A 114 12.77 20.46 3.63
C LYS A 114 12.48 21.26 4.91
N PRO A 115 12.39 22.59 4.82
CA PRO A 115 11.96 23.40 5.95
C PRO A 115 10.60 22.93 6.44
N ARG A 116 10.43 22.85 7.77
CA ARG A 116 9.15 22.45 8.37
C ARG A 116 8.17 23.61 8.21
N ILE A 117 7.23 23.48 7.29
CA ILE A 117 6.12 24.44 7.13
C ILE A 117 5.23 24.33 8.38
N LYS A 118 4.91 25.47 8.99
CA LYS A 118 4.00 25.52 10.13
C LYS A 118 2.58 25.16 9.67
N LYS A 119 1.91 24.31 10.43
CA LYS A 119 0.54 23.89 10.18
C LYS A 119 -0.41 24.76 10.99
N HIS A 120 -1.42 25.31 10.33
CA HIS A 120 -2.44 26.16 10.96
C HIS A 120 -3.77 25.44 11.19
N ALA A 121 -4.01 24.36 10.46
CA ALA A 121 -5.19 23.53 10.62
C ALA A 121 -4.85 22.05 10.39
N TYR A 122 -5.68 21.19 10.95
CA TYR A 122 -5.56 19.74 10.86
C TYR A 122 -6.92 19.17 10.48
N VAL A 123 -6.92 18.23 9.53
CA VAL A 123 -8.12 17.50 9.13
C VAL A 123 -7.99 16.08 9.61
N VAL A 124 -8.99 15.59 10.32
CA VAL A 124 -9.13 14.17 10.68
C VAL A 124 -10.13 13.55 9.72
N PHE A 125 -9.62 12.74 8.79
CA PHE A 125 -10.44 11.98 7.84
C PHE A 125 -10.93 10.68 8.48
N ALA A 126 -10.07 10.02 9.25
CA ALA A 126 -10.42 8.86 10.05
C ALA A 126 -9.87 8.99 11.47
N GLY A 127 -10.72 8.83 12.49
CA GLY A 127 -10.32 8.98 13.89
C GLY A 127 -11.49 8.84 14.86
N LEU A 128 -11.33 9.17 16.13
CA LEU A 128 -12.44 9.16 17.10
C LEU A 128 -13.53 10.18 16.74
N GLN A 129 -13.13 11.27 16.09
CA GLN A 129 -14.03 12.27 15.55
C GLN A 129 -13.41 12.84 14.26
N CYS A 130 -14.22 12.91 13.20
CA CYS A 130 -13.83 13.54 11.94
C CYS A 130 -14.13 15.04 11.99
N GLY A 131 -13.32 15.83 11.30
CA GLY A 131 -13.53 17.28 11.22
C GLY A 131 -12.26 18.06 10.95
N VAL A 132 -12.41 19.39 10.94
CA VAL A 132 -11.32 20.35 10.85
C VAL A 132 -11.04 20.93 12.24
N PHE A 133 -9.76 20.94 12.62
CA PHE A 133 -9.29 21.39 13.92
C PHE A 133 -8.17 22.40 13.76
N HIS A 134 -8.20 23.48 14.53
CA HIS A 134 -7.26 24.59 14.40
C HIS A 134 -5.94 24.38 15.15
N THR A 135 -5.90 23.41 16.08
CA THR A 135 -4.74 23.17 16.93
C THR A 135 -4.42 21.68 17.03
N TRP A 136 -3.14 21.37 17.23
CA TRP A 136 -2.70 19.99 17.39
C TRP A 136 -3.18 19.40 18.71
N GLU A 137 -3.30 20.21 19.77
CA GLU A 137 -3.73 19.80 21.10
C GLU A 137 -5.15 19.21 21.07
N ARG A 138 -6.03 19.76 20.22
CA ARG A 138 -7.39 19.21 20.01
C ARG A 138 -7.39 18.00 19.08
N THR A 139 -6.50 17.98 18.09
CA THR A 139 -6.44 16.90 17.09
C THR A 139 -5.83 15.62 17.68
N LYS A 140 -4.75 15.76 18.44
CA LYS A 140 -3.96 14.65 19.00
C LYS A 140 -4.82 13.59 19.69
N PRO A 141 -5.70 13.89 20.66
CA PRO A 141 -6.50 12.86 21.33
C PRO A 141 -7.44 12.08 20.38
N LEU A 142 -7.74 12.62 19.19
CA LEU A 142 -8.64 11.99 18.22
C LEU A 142 -7.94 11.00 17.30
N VAL A 143 -6.60 11.05 17.23
CA VAL A 143 -5.80 10.29 16.25
C VAL A 143 -4.65 9.53 16.89
N ASP A 144 -4.09 10.03 17.98
CA ASP A 144 -2.97 9.42 18.69
C ASP A 144 -3.42 8.13 19.36
N ARG A 145 -2.68 7.04 19.12
CA ARG A 145 -3.03 5.67 19.55
C ARG A 145 -4.37 5.14 19.04
N VAL A 146 -5.00 5.83 18.09
CA VAL A 146 -6.24 5.40 17.47
C VAL A 146 -5.87 4.54 16.25
N PRO A 147 -6.25 3.25 16.22
CA PRO A 147 -5.88 2.37 15.12
C PRO A 147 -6.49 2.86 13.81
N ASN A 148 -5.70 2.83 12.75
CA ASN A 148 -6.13 3.22 11.41
C ASN A 148 -6.67 4.67 11.33
N SER A 149 -6.18 5.56 12.20
CA SER A 149 -6.46 6.98 12.07
C SER A 149 -5.74 7.58 10.85
N ILE A 150 -6.41 8.50 10.17
CA ILE A 150 -5.89 9.24 9.02
C ILE A 150 -6.13 10.72 9.27
N PHE A 151 -5.06 11.49 9.31
CA PHE A 151 -5.13 12.93 9.45
C PHE A 151 -4.06 13.62 8.63
N ARG A 152 -4.27 14.91 8.33
CA ARG A 152 -3.30 15.75 7.63
C ARG A 152 -3.32 17.17 8.16
N GLY A 153 -2.14 17.78 8.28
CA GLY A 153 -2.00 19.20 8.59
C GLY A 153 -1.90 20.06 7.32
N TYR A 154 -2.56 21.21 7.33
CA TYR A 154 -2.62 22.19 6.25
C TYR A 154 -2.04 23.54 6.71
N SER A 155 -1.53 24.32 5.75
CA SER A 155 -0.97 25.65 5.97
C SER A 155 -2.05 26.71 6.21
N THR A 156 -3.27 26.49 5.71
CA THR A 156 -4.40 27.41 5.91
C THR A 156 -5.66 26.67 6.36
N VAL A 157 -6.57 27.36 7.06
CA VAL A 157 -7.86 26.80 7.49
C VAL A 157 -8.74 26.49 6.28
N TRP A 158 -8.77 27.40 5.31
CA TRP A 158 -9.52 27.24 4.05
C TRP A 158 -9.16 25.95 3.31
N GLU A 159 -7.86 25.64 3.16
CA GLU A 159 -7.42 24.37 2.54
C GLU A 159 -7.90 23.14 3.32
N ALA A 160 -7.88 23.22 4.64
CA ALA A 160 -8.34 22.14 5.50
C ALA A 160 -9.84 21.90 5.34
N GLU A 161 -10.64 22.96 5.28
CA GLU A 161 -12.08 22.90 5.03
C GLU A 161 -12.40 22.34 3.64
N ALA A 162 -11.72 22.83 2.59
CA ALA A 162 -11.88 22.33 1.23
C ALA A 162 -11.53 20.83 1.12
N ALA A 163 -10.42 20.41 1.73
CA ALA A 163 -10.02 19.01 1.77
C ALA A 163 -11.02 18.13 2.52
N PHE A 164 -11.57 18.61 3.64
CA PHE A 164 -12.55 17.88 4.41
C PHE A 164 -13.89 17.75 3.67
N ALA A 165 -14.39 18.84 3.09
CA ALA A 165 -15.61 18.84 2.28
C ALA A 165 -15.48 17.88 1.07
N TYR A 166 -14.34 17.89 0.39
CA TYR A 166 -14.04 16.96 -0.70
C TYR A 166 -14.07 15.50 -0.25
N ALA A 167 -13.45 15.20 0.91
CA ALA A 167 -13.48 13.85 1.48
C ALA A 167 -14.89 13.42 1.93
N GLN A 168 -15.68 14.34 2.49
CA GLN A 168 -17.07 14.06 2.89
C GLN A 168 -17.96 13.77 1.68
N MET A 169 -17.84 14.58 0.62
CA MET A 169 -18.59 14.38 -0.64
C MET A 169 -18.34 13.00 -1.24
N ARG A 170 -17.09 12.52 -1.16
CA ARG A 170 -16.70 11.18 -1.61
C ARG A 170 -16.89 10.07 -0.56
N GLN A 171 -17.42 10.42 0.61
CA GLN A 171 -17.66 9.50 1.74
C GLN A 171 -16.38 8.77 2.21
N TRP A 172 -15.24 9.47 2.15
CA TRP A 172 -13.93 8.99 2.60
C TRP A 172 -13.66 9.29 4.08
N THR A 173 -14.58 9.95 4.76
CA THR A 173 -14.49 10.24 6.18
C THR A 173 -15.15 9.15 7.01
N ARG A 174 -14.55 8.75 8.14
CA ARG A 174 -15.11 7.72 9.04
C ARG A 174 -14.68 7.84 10.48
N VAL A 175 -15.54 7.43 11.40
CA VAL A 175 -15.19 7.28 12.82
C VAL A 175 -14.53 5.92 13.04
N SER A 176 -13.38 5.88 13.74
CA SER A 176 -12.42 4.75 13.82
C SER A 176 -13.00 3.43 14.33
N TYR A 177 -14.11 3.46 15.06
CA TYR A 177 -14.81 2.24 15.49
C TYR A 177 -15.56 1.53 14.35
N ALA A 178 -15.74 2.19 13.20
CA ALA A 178 -16.38 1.58 12.05
C ALA A 178 -15.40 0.67 11.28
N PRO A 179 -15.82 -0.55 10.88
CA PRO A 179 -15.03 -1.43 10.01
C PRO A 179 -14.59 -0.72 8.72
N LEU A 180 -13.44 -1.09 8.14
CA LEU A 180 -13.02 -0.60 6.81
C LEU A 180 -14.07 -0.85 5.71
N ALA A 181 -14.84 -1.93 5.85
CA ALA A 181 -15.96 -2.26 4.97
C ALA A 181 -17.07 -1.19 4.96
N SER A 182 -17.08 -0.25 5.91
CA SER A 182 -18.09 0.81 5.98
C SER A 182 -17.77 2.02 5.08
N ILE A 183 -16.66 2.02 4.33
CA ILE A 183 -16.37 3.08 3.36
C ILE A 183 -17.07 2.70 2.04
N PRO A 184 -18.11 3.45 1.64
CA PRO A 184 -19.01 3.04 0.55
C PRO A 184 -18.34 3.12 -0.83
N ALA A 185 -17.39 4.03 -1.01
CA ALA A 185 -16.67 4.20 -2.27
C ALA A 185 -15.19 4.47 -2.01
N LEU A 186 -14.33 3.48 -2.27
CA LEU A 186 -12.89 3.69 -2.17
C LEU A 186 -12.38 4.58 -3.32
N PRO A 187 -11.30 5.35 -3.08
CA PRO A 187 -10.61 6.07 -4.14
C PRO A 187 -10.20 5.15 -5.28
N GLN A 188 -10.55 5.55 -6.50
CA GLN A 188 -10.16 4.88 -7.72
C GLN A 188 -8.75 5.32 -8.15
N PRO A 189 -7.93 4.43 -8.70
CA PRO A 189 -6.61 4.80 -9.20
C PRO A 189 -6.73 5.66 -10.47
N ILE A 190 -5.70 6.48 -10.68
CA ILE A 190 -5.59 7.42 -11.80
C ILE A 190 -5.31 6.61 -13.07
N GLY A 191 -6.32 6.61 -13.95
CA GLY A 191 -6.55 5.63 -15.01
C GLY A 191 -8.05 5.41 -15.21
N SER A 192 -8.84 5.60 -14.14
CA SER A 192 -10.25 5.98 -14.22
C SER A 192 -10.34 7.44 -14.67
N ALA A 193 -11.18 7.77 -15.65
CA ALA A 193 -11.23 9.03 -16.41
C ALA A 193 -11.50 10.33 -15.60
N LEU A 194 -11.40 10.31 -14.26
CA LEU A 194 -11.82 11.36 -13.32
C LEU A 194 -10.67 11.90 -12.46
N ALA A 195 -9.44 11.91 -12.98
CA ALA A 195 -8.32 12.49 -12.25
C ALA A 195 -8.39 14.03 -12.34
N ASP A 196 -9.16 14.63 -11.44
CA ASP A 196 -9.28 16.08 -11.32
C ASP A 196 -7.91 16.70 -10.97
N GLU A 197 -7.44 17.62 -11.81
CA GLU A 197 -6.20 18.39 -11.60
C GLU A 197 -6.27 19.21 -10.29
N GLU A 198 -7.49 19.61 -9.87
CA GLU A 198 -7.75 20.41 -8.67
C GLU A 198 -8.16 19.55 -7.47
N ASN A 199 -7.28 18.67 -7.00
CA ASN A 199 -7.55 17.88 -5.80
C ASN A 199 -7.16 18.65 -4.51
N PRO A 200 -8.12 19.17 -3.71
CA PRO A 200 -7.83 20.01 -2.54
C PRO A 200 -7.13 19.23 -1.41
N LEU A 201 -7.12 17.89 -1.47
CA LEU A 201 -6.43 17.06 -0.49
C LEU A 201 -4.94 17.35 -0.42
N HIS A 202 -4.34 17.92 -1.46
CA HIS A 202 -2.91 18.22 -1.53
C HIS A 202 -2.47 19.43 -0.72
N GLY A 203 -3.38 20.37 -0.46
CA GLY A 203 -3.04 21.70 0.04
C GLY A 203 -2.07 22.45 -0.90
N THR A 204 -1.67 23.64 -0.50
CA THR A 204 -0.66 24.44 -1.24
C THR A 204 0.75 23.84 -1.15
N GLU A 205 0.94 22.84 -0.29
CA GLU A 205 2.13 21.99 -0.23
C GLU A 205 2.24 20.99 -1.40
N ALA A 206 1.40 21.13 -2.44
CA ALA A 206 1.45 20.40 -3.70
C ALA A 206 2.81 20.47 -4.44
N LEU A 207 3.75 21.31 -3.96
CA LEU A 207 5.14 21.42 -4.42
C LEU A 207 5.90 20.09 -4.53
N ASP A 208 5.44 19.06 -3.84
CA ASP A 208 6.18 17.81 -3.80
C ASP A 208 6.07 16.97 -5.08
N ASN A 209 5.12 17.27 -5.98
CA ASN A 209 4.90 16.52 -7.23
C ASN A 209 4.96 14.99 -7.04
N ARG A 210 4.62 14.55 -5.81
CA ARG A 210 4.69 13.18 -5.35
C ARG A 210 3.39 12.49 -5.71
N TRP A 211 3.53 11.27 -6.18
CA TRP A 211 2.49 10.32 -6.51
C TRP A 211 2.69 9.09 -5.65
N PHE A 212 1.60 8.41 -5.35
CA PHE A 212 1.61 7.24 -4.49
C PHE A 212 1.20 6.03 -5.31
N ILE A 213 2.00 4.98 -5.27
CA ILE A 213 1.74 3.73 -5.97
C ILE A 213 1.34 2.72 -4.91
N VAL A 214 0.18 2.09 -5.04
CA VAL A 214 -0.22 0.93 -4.26
C VAL A 214 -0.02 -0.29 -5.15
N TYR A 215 0.95 -1.13 -4.80
CA TYR A 215 1.19 -2.40 -5.47
C TYR A 215 0.31 -3.51 -4.87
N ARG A 216 0.12 -3.49 -3.55
CA ARG A 216 -0.74 -4.44 -2.83
C ARG A 216 -1.66 -3.70 -1.85
N GLY A 217 -2.96 -3.86 -2.01
CA GLY A 217 -4.00 -3.17 -1.23
C GLY A 217 -5.41 -3.54 -1.70
N ILE A 218 -6.44 -2.87 -1.20
CA ILE A 218 -7.84 -3.12 -1.63
C ILE A 218 -7.97 -2.82 -3.13
N MET A 219 -7.43 -1.67 -3.55
CA MET A 219 -7.34 -1.31 -4.95
C MET A 219 -5.92 -0.86 -5.29
N PRO A 220 -5.12 -1.73 -5.92
CA PRO A 220 -3.83 -1.34 -6.43
C PRO A 220 -3.94 -0.30 -7.56
N GLY A 221 -2.93 0.55 -7.67
CA GLY A 221 -2.87 1.59 -8.70
C GLY A 221 -2.06 2.80 -8.29
N VAL A 222 -2.16 3.85 -9.10
CA VAL A 222 -1.44 5.11 -8.90
C VAL A 222 -2.41 6.18 -8.41
N TYR A 223 -2.05 6.87 -7.33
CA TYR A 223 -2.86 7.83 -6.62
C TYR A 223 -2.17 9.18 -6.56
N ARG A 224 -2.95 10.25 -6.57
CA ARG A 224 -2.41 11.60 -6.45
C ARG A 224 -2.00 11.82 -5.01
N SER A 225 -2.89 11.54 -4.06
CA SER A 225 -2.74 11.90 -2.65
C SER A 225 -2.37 10.73 -1.74
N HIS A 226 -1.71 11.07 -0.63
CA HIS A 226 -1.42 10.11 0.43
C HIS A 226 -2.70 9.59 1.09
N LEU A 227 -3.75 10.41 1.20
CA LEU A 227 -5.04 9.99 1.75
C LEU A 227 -5.63 8.84 0.92
N GLU A 228 -5.65 8.99 -0.40
CA GLU A 228 -6.18 7.96 -1.31
C GLU A 228 -5.38 6.65 -1.21
N CYS A 229 -4.05 6.75 -1.15
CA CYS A 229 -3.17 5.62 -0.90
C CYS A 229 -3.50 4.95 0.45
N GLN A 230 -3.61 5.73 1.53
CA GLN A 230 -3.88 5.20 2.85
C GLN A 230 -5.25 4.52 2.95
N LEU A 231 -6.30 5.08 2.34
CA LEU A 231 -7.62 4.44 2.31
C LEU A 231 -7.58 3.05 1.66
N ASN A 232 -6.65 2.83 0.73
CA ASN A 232 -6.46 1.56 0.04
C ASN A 232 -5.48 0.59 0.72
N THR A 233 -4.73 1.04 1.73
CA THR A 233 -3.70 0.21 2.40
C THR A 233 -3.86 0.07 3.91
N LEU A 234 -4.59 0.98 4.55
CA LEU A 234 -4.57 1.09 6.01
C LEU A 234 -5.35 -0.06 6.66
N GLY A 235 -4.77 -0.64 7.72
CA GLY A 235 -5.39 -1.73 8.47
C GLY A 235 -5.35 -3.08 7.78
N ILE A 236 -4.69 -3.19 6.62
CA ILE A 236 -4.58 -4.43 5.86
C ILE A 236 -3.18 -4.98 6.05
N PRO A 237 -3.03 -6.24 6.48
CA PRO A 237 -1.73 -6.86 6.58
C PRO A 237 -1.13 -7.03 5.18
N ALA A 238 0.19 -6.94 5.10
CA ALA A 238 0.90 -7.17 3.84
C ALA A 238 0.48 -6.24 2.68
N THR A 239 0.22 -4.97 2.96
CA THR A 239 0.13 -3.95 1.90
C THR A 239 1.50 -3.46 1.47
N LEU A 240 1.61 -3.05 0.22
CA LEU A 240 2.85 -2.55 -0.36
C LEU A 240 2.55 -1.28 -1.17
N HIS A 241 3.17 -0.18 -0.79
CA HIS A 241 3.05 1.10 -1.48
C HIS A 241 4.38 1.86 -1.52
N GLU A 242 4.53 2.76 -2.48
CA GLU A 242 5.71 3.63 -2.65
C GLU A 242 5.28 5.06 -3.00
N ALA A 243 6.02 6.06 -2.53
CA ALA A 243 5.88 7.43 -3.01
C ALA A 243 6.99 7.75 -4.03
N VAL A 244 6.60 8.27 -5.19
CA VAL A 244 7.47 8.55 -6.34
C VAL A 244 7.23 9.96 -6.83
N SER A 245 8.28 10.66 -7.28
CA SER A 245 8.13 11.98 -7.89
C SER A 245 7.78 11.85 -9.37
N GLY A 246 6.79 12.62 -9.82
CA GLY A 246 6.32 12.66 -11.20
C GLY A 246 5.27 11.59 -11.53
N LYS A 247 4.25 11.99 -12.30
CA LYS A 247 3.13 11.11 -12.71
C LYS A 247 3.63 9.98 -13.58
N ASP A 248 4.38 10.31 -14.62
CA ASP A 248 4.82 9.36 -15.64
C ASP A 248 5.76 8.31 -15.05
N ASN A 249 6.63 8.71 -14.13
CA ASN A 249 7.49 7.79 -13.40
C ASN A 249 6.68 6.83 -12.52
N ALA A 250 5.65 7.34 -11.84
CA ALA A 250 4.77 6.50 -11.03
C ALA A 250 3.98 5.49 -11.89
N LEU A 251 3.46 5.93 -13.03
CA LEU A 251 2.77 5.07 -14.00
C LEU A 251 3.70 4.02 -14.62
N ALA A 252 4.91 4.42 -15.04
CA ALA A 252 5.90 3.52 -15.62
C ALA A 252 6.30 2.42 -14.61
N LYS A 253 6.56 2.79 -13.35
CA LYS A 253 6.84 1.84 -12.27
C LYS A 253 5.68 0.89 -12.00
N TYR A 254 4.45 1.42 -11.93
CA TYR A 254 3.28 0.59 -11.72
C TYR A 254 3.08 -0.40 -12.87
N ARG A 255 3.20 0.04 -14.13
CA ARG A 255 3.13 -0.84 -15.31
C ARG A 255 4.19 -1.93 -15.29
N ALA A 256 5.42 -1.59 -14.93
CA ALA A 256 6.50 -2.57 -14.78
C ALA A 256 6.19 -3.62 -13.69
N ALA A 257 5.62 -3.18 -12.56
CA ALA A 257 5.19 -4.09 -11.50
C ALA A 257 4.02 -5.00 -11.91
N VAL A 258 3.04 -4.47 -12.66
CA VAL A 258 1.95 -5.28 -13.25
C VAL A 258 2.52 -6.34 -14.18
N ALA A 259 3.44 -5.98 -15.08
CA ALA A 259 4.05 -6.90 -16.05
C ALA A 259 4.82 -8.06 -15.37
N ARG A 260 5.33 -7.84 -14.15
CA ARG A 260 6.03 -8.87 -13.36
C ARG A 260 5.11 -9.68 -12.44
N GLY A 261 3.84 -9.31 -12.31
CA GLY A 261 2.91 -9.94 -11.37
C GLY A 261 3.11 -9.55 -9.90
N ASP A 262 3.78 -8.41 -9.63
CA ASP A 262 3.99 -7.90 -8.26
C ASP A 262 2.73 -7.24 -7.67
N VAL A 263 1.74 -6.95 -8.52
CA VAL A 263 0.50 -6.25 -8.16
C VAL A 263 -0.57 -7.24 -7.73
N SER A 264 -1.17 -7.03 -6.55
CA SER A 264 -2.25 -7.90 -6.07
C SER A 264 -3.34 -7.14 -5.30
N VAL A 265 -4.58 -7.50 -5.61
CA VAL A 265 -5.77 -7.07 -4.87
C VAL A 265 -5.87 -7.89 -3.59
N ILE A 266 -6.02 -7.21 -2.45
CA ILE A 266 -6.23 -7.85 -1.15
C ILE A 266 -7.69 -7.65 -0.76
N THR A 267 -8.42 -8.75 -0.63
CA THR A 267 -9.75 -8.72 -0.02
C THR A 267 -9.57 -8.62 1.50
N PRO A 268 -10.02 -7.54 2.16
CA PRO A 268 -9.88 -7.39 3.59
C PRO A 268 -10.69 -8.49 4.30
N THR A 269 -10.00 -9.47 4.89
CA THR A 269 -10.61 -10.46 5.76
C THR A 269 -10.83 -9.83 7.12
N TYR A 270 -12.07 -9.45 7.41
CA TYR A 270 -12.43 -8.94 8.73
C TYR A 270 -12.54 -10.12 9.71
N THR A 271 -11.40 -10.55 10.26
CA THR A 271 -11.41 -11.43 11.42
C THR A 271 -11.76 -10.58 12.63
N ALA A 272 -12.99 -10.73 13.12
CA ALA A 272 -13.40 -10.13 14.38
C ALA A 272 -12.38 -10.52 15.45
N ARG A 273 -11.76 -9.52 16.07
CA ARG A 273 -10.60 -9.71 16.96
C ARG A 273 -10.90 -10.59 18.18
N ASN A 274 -12.16 -10.92 18.44
CA ASN A 274 -12.63 -11.71 19.58
C ASN A 274 -13.49 -12.93 19.21
N GLY A 275 -13.60 -13.33 17.94
CA GLY A 275 -14.43 -14.47 17.56
C GLY A 275 -15.96 -14.24 17.66
N ASP A 276 -16.39 -13.14 18.28
CA ASP A 276 -17.79 -12.72 18.24
C ASP A 276 -18.09 -11.99 16.92
N PRO A 277 -19.11 -12.42 16.15
CA PRO A 277 -19.64 -11.61 15.07
C PRO A 277 -20.17 -10.30 15.65
N PHE A 278 -19.89 -9.17 14.99
CA PHE A 278 -20.59 -7.92 15.26
C PHE A 278 -22.06 -8.13 14.88
N VAL A 279 -22.93 -8.29 15.89
CA VAL A 279 -24.40 -8.26 15.75
C VAL A 279 -24.86 -6.82 15.81
#